data_AF-A0A353RAX7-F1
#
_entry.id   AF-A0A353RAX7-F1
#
_cell.length_a   1.000
_cell.length_b   1.000
_cell.length_c   1.000
_cell.angle_alpha   90.00
_cell.angle_beta   90.00
_cell.angle_gamma   90.00
#
_symmetry.space_group_name_H-M   'P 1'
#
loop_
_entity.id
_entity.type
_entity.pdbx_description
1 polymer ?
#
loop_
_entity_poly.entity_id
_entity_poly.type
_entity_poly.pdbx_seq_one_letter_code
_entity_poly.pdbx_strand_id
1 'polypeptide(L)'
;GNHVRVKVVKNKMAPPFKKAEFDIIFGEGISLIGEIIDLGVELEIIKKSGSWFSYGETKIGQGRDAVKQMLKDNPELKEEIESKVRAALQQQK
;
A
#
# COMPACT_ATOMS: atom_id res chain seq x y z
N GLY A 1 14.66 7.95 3.75
CA GLY A 1 13.38 8.61 4.07
C GLY A 1 13.08 8.45 5.54
N ASN A 2 12.02 9.09 6.02
CA ASN A 2 11.55 8.94 7.40
C ASN A 2 10.28 8.08 7.41
N HIS A 3 10.23 7.10 8.30
CA HIS A 3 9.01 6.38 8.59
C HIS A 3 8.15 7.24 9.53
N VAL A 4 6.92 7.56 9.12
CA VAL A 4 6.04 8.48 9.82
C VAL A 4 4.74 7.77 10.21
N ARG A 5 4.37 7.92 11.49
CA ARG A 5 3.11 7.44 12.05
C ARG A 5 2.22 8.63 12.35
N VAL A 6 1.02 8.64 11.78
CA VAL A 6 0.00 9.67 12.01
C VAL A 6 -1.17 9.06 12.77
N LYS A 7 -1.66 9.76 13.80
CA LYS A 7 -2.86 9.38 14.55
C LYS A 7 -3.93 10.45 14.39
N VAL A 8 -5.13 10.05 13.98
CA VAL A 8 -6.27 10.96 13.87
C VAL A 8 -6.85 11.20 15.26
N VAL A 9 -6.41 12.27 15.93
CA VAL A 9 -6.82 12.57 17.31
C VAL A 9 -8.26 13.07 17.44
N LYS A 10 -8.82 13.68 16.40
CA LYS A 10 -10.21 14.18 16.38
C LYS A 10 -10.79 13.97 14.99
N ASN A 11 -11.91 13.26 14.91
CA ASN A 11 -12.66 13.05 13.67
C ASN A 11 -14.15 13.22 13.97
N LYS A 12 -14.85 14.04 13.18
CA LYS A 12 -16.28 14.34 13.35
C LYS A 12 -17.15 13.68 12.27
N MET A 13 -16.53 13.05 11.28
CA MET A 13 -17.21 12.39 10.15
C MET A 13 -17.14 10.86 10.22
N ALA A 14 -16.13 10.32 10.90
CA ALA A 14 -15.89 8.89 11.00
C ALA A 14 -15.22 8.55 12.35
N PRO A 15 -15.04 7.26 12.70
CA PRO A 15 -14.43 6.88 13.97
C PRO A 15 -13.07 7.56 14.20
N PRO A 16 -12.87 8.22 15.35
CA PRO A 16 -11.60 8.84 15.71
C PRO A 16 -10.54 7.80 16.07
N PHE A 17 -9.30 8.25 16.26
CA PHE A 17 -8.15 7.47 16.75
C PHE A 17 -7.58 6.40 15.84
N LYS A 18 -7.99 6.37 14.56
CA LYS A 18 -7.30 5.58 13.53
C LYS A 18 -5.84 6.02 13.37
N LYS A 19 -4.97 5.05 13.10
CA LYS A 19 -3.54 5.24 12.85
C LYS A 19 -3.26 4.96 11.38
N ALA A 20 -2.35 5.72 10.80
CA ALA A 20 -1.78 5.48 9.48
C ALA A 20 -0.25 5.52 9.58
N GLU A 21 0.42 4.62 8.89
CA GLU A 21 1.88 4.53 8.85
C GLU A 21 2.32 4.57 7.39
N PHE A 22 3.22 5.50 7.07
CA PHE A 22 3.74 5.64 5.72
C PHE A 22 5.16 6.19 5.71
N ASP A 23 5.88 5.91 4.63
CA ASP A 23 7.25 6.36 4.43
C ASP A 23 7.26 7.70 3.66
N ILE A 24 7.98 8.69 4.19
CA ILE A 24 8.27 9.96 3.49
C ILE A 24 9.68 9.89 2.91
N ILE A 25 9.79 9.97 1.58
CA ILE A 25 11.05 10.01 0.85
C ILE A 25 11.42 11.48 0.62
N PHE A 26 12.63 11.87 1.01
CA PHE A 26 13.12 13.23 0.76
C PHE A 26 13.20 13.50 -0.74
N GLY A 27 12.59 14.58 -1.21
CA GLY A 27 12.55 14.96 -2.63
C GLY A 27 11.36 14.40 -3.43
N GLU A 28 10.77 13.26 -3.03
CA GLU A 28 9.57 12.69 -3.68
C GLU A 28 8.29 12.88 -2.86
N GLY A 29 8.40 13.07 -1.54
CA GLY A 29 7.25 13.21 -0.64
C GLY A 29 6.73 11.88 -0.11
N ILE A 30 5.41 11.74 0.01
CA ILE A 30 4.76 10.54 0.57
C ILE A 30 4.82 9.40 -0.45
N SER A 31 5.36 8.25 -0.04
CA SER A 31 5.49 7.07 -0.89
C SER A 31 4.17 6.30 -1.03
N LEU A 32 3.27 6.83 -1.85
CA LEU A 32 1.93 6.29 -2.11
C LEU A 32 1.96 4.82 -2.59
N ILE A 33 2.95 4.49 -3.44
CA ILE A 33 3.15 3.13 -3.96
C ILE A 33 3.57 2.17 -2.85
N GLY A 34 4.38 2.64 -1.88
CA GLY A 34 4.76 1.83 -0.72
C GLY A 34 3.56 1.45 0.14
N GLU A 35 2.65 2.40 0.34
CA GLU A 35 1.43 2.20 1.13
C GLU A 35 0.44 1.25 0.42
N ILE A 36 0.30 1.35 -0.90
CA ILE A 36 -0.50 0.40 -1.69
C ILE A 36 0.01 -1.03 -1.53
N ILE A 37 1.34 -1.24 -1.54
CA ILE A 37 1.93 -2.58 -1.37
C ILE A 37 1.63 -3.10 0.04
N ASP A 38 1.83 -2.29 1.07
CA ASP A 38 1.63 -2.71 2.45
C ASP A 38 0.16 -3.08 2.72
N LEU A 39 -0.78 -2.21 2.32
CA LEU A 39 -2.21 -2.48 2.43
C LEU A 39 -2.63 -3.67 1.56
N GLY A 40 -2.04 -3.82 0.36
CA GLY A 40 -2.29 -4.94 -0.52
C GLY A 40 -1.87 -6.27 0.09
N VAL A 41 -0.76 -6.31 0.83
CA VAL A 41 -0.32 -7.51 1.57
C VAL A 41 -1.18 -7.76 2.80
N GLU A 42 -1.54 -6.71 3.55
CA GLU A 42 -2.40 -6.81 4.73
C GLU A 42 -3.81 -7.34 4.38
N LEU A 43 -4.34 -6.91 3.23
CA LEU A 43 -5.66 -7.33 2.72
C LEU A 43 -5.60 -8.61 1.86
N GLU A 44 -4.47 -9.30 1.83
CA GLU A 44 -4.22 -10.53 1.06
C GLU A 44 -4.45 -10.42 -0.46
N ILE A 45 -4.51 -9.20 -0.99
CA ILE A 45 -4.59 -8.91 -2.44
C ILE A 45 -3.26 -9.23 -3.12
N ILE A 46 -2.15 -8.94 -2.43
CA ILE A 46 -0.79 -9.27 -2.84
C ILE A 46 -0.29 -10.39 -1.94
N LYS A 47 0.06 -11.53 -2.54
CA LYS A 47 0.62 -12.67 -1.82
C LYS A 47 2.11 -12.50 -1.62
N LYS A 48 2.56 -12.55 -0.37
CA LYS A 48 3.97 -12.53 0.00
C LYS A 48 4.45 -13.93 0.34
N SER A 49 5.36 -14.48 -0.46
CA SER A 49 6.03 -15.77 -0.22
C SER A 49 7.48 -15.51 0.15
N GLY A 50 7.74 -15.30 1.44
CA GLY A 50 9.06 -14.93 1.95
C GLY A 50 9.51 -13.55 1.45
N SER A 51 10.52 -13.52 0.58
CA SER A 51 11.00 -12.29 -0.06
C SER A 51 10.32 -11.97 -1.40
N TRP A 52 9.46 -12.85 -1.90
CA TRP A 52 8.77 -12.70 -3.18
C TRP A 52 7.36 -12.15 -3.01
N PHE A 53 6.97 -11.25 -3.91
CA PHE A 53 5.62 -10.71 -4.01
C PHE A 53 4.96 -11.18 -5.29
N SER A 54 3.73 -11.65 -5.17
CA SER A 54 2.91 -12.14 -6.28
C SER A 54 1.53 -11.50 -6.23
N TYR A 55 0.96 -11.23 -7.39
CA TYR A 55 -0.40 -10.72 -7.53
C TYR A 55 -1.20 -11.68 -8.39
N GLY A 56 -2.23 -12.28 -7.78
CA GLY A 56 -2.91 -13.43 -8.38
C GLY A 56 -1.94 -14.58 -8.62
N GLU A 57 -1.75 -14.94 -9.89
CA GLU A 57 -0.80 -15.96 -10.35
C GLU A 57 0.52 -15.38 -10.89
N THR A 58 0.61 -14.05 -11.02
CA THR A 58 1.77 -13.39 -11.61
C THR A 58 2.77 -12.99 -10.53
N LYS A 59 4.04 -13.35 -10.70
CA LYS A 59 5.12 -12.90 -9.83
C LYS A 59 5.51 -11.47 -10.18
N ILE A 60 5.40 -10.56 -9.22
CA ILE A 60 5.73 -9.14 -9.42
C ILE A 60 7.23 -8.92 -9.27
N GLY A 61 7.84 -9.48 -8.22
CA GLY A 61 9.25 -9.27 -7.96
C GLY A 61 9.71 -9.72 -6.58
N GLN A 62 11.03 -9.64 -6.38
CA GLN A 62 11.68 -9.95 -5.12
C GLN A 62 11.99 -8.66 -4.36
N GLY A 63 11.49 -8.56 -3.12
CA GLY A 63 11.71 -7.40 -2.27
C GLY A 63 10.77 -6.23 -2.58
N ARG A 64 10.67 -5.31 -1.62
CA ARG A 64 9.72 -4.19 -1.68
C ARG A 64 10.10 -3.16 -2.75
N ASP A 65 11.38 -2.93 -2.98
CA ASP A 65 11.84 -1.93 -3.94
C ASP A 65 11.63 -2.36 -5.41
N ALA A 66 11.81 -3.64 -5.73
CA ALA A 66 11.52 -4.16 -7.06
C ALA A 66 10.02 -4.04 -7.38
N VAL A 67 9.15 -4.35 -6.41
CA VAL A 67 7.70 -4.18 -6.56
C VAL A 67 7.33 -2.71 -6.74
N LYS A 68 7.97 -1.79 -5.98
CA LYS A 68 7.77 -0.35 -6.17
C LYS A 68 8.14 0.11 -7.58
N GLN A 69 9.27 -0.35 -8.12
CA GLN A 69 9.67 -0.03 -9.49
C GLN A 69 8.67 -0.59 -10.50
N MET A 70 8.26 -1.85 -10.36
CA MET A 70 7.27 -2.47 -11.24
C MET A 70 5.94 -1.69 -11.27
N LEU A 71 5.46 -1.24 -10.10
CA LEU A 71 4.26 -0.40 -10.00
C LEU A 71 4.46 1.04 -10.48
N LYS A 72 5.68 1.58 -10.45
CA LYS A 72 6.01 2.87 -11.08
C LYS A 72 5.99 2.75 -12.60
N ASP A 73 6.51 1.65 -13.14
CA ASP A 73 6.64 1.40 -14.58
C ASP A 73 5.30 0.99 -15.21
N ASN A 74 4.43 0.31 -14.46
CA ASN A 74 3.11 -0.15 -14.91
C ASN A 74 1.97 0.55 -14.14
N PRO A 75 1.56 1.76 -14.56
CA PRO A 75 0.52 2.53 -13.88
C PRO A 75 -0.87 1.86 -13.91
N GLU A 76 -1.19 1.09 -14.96
CA GLU A 76 -2.45 0.34 -15.07
C GLU A 76 -2.61 -0.68 -13.93
N LEU A 77 -1.54 -1.44 -13.66
CA LEU A 77 -1.54 -2.45 -12.61
C LEU A 77 -1.60 -1.82 -11.22
N LYS A 78 -0.98 -0.64 -11.05
CA LYS A 78 -1.11 0.16 -9.83
C LYS A 78 -2.57 0.59 -9.60
N GLU A 79 -3.25 1.12 -10.59
CA GLU A 79 -4.66 1.54 -10.47
C GLU A 79 -5.58 0.36 -10.16
N GLU A 80 -5.35 -0.79 -10.78
CA GLU A 80 -6.13 -2.00 -10.50
C GLU A 80 -5.99 -2.43 -9.04
N ILE A 81 -4.75 -2.48 -8.51
CA ILE A 81 -4.49 -2.83 -7.11
C ILE A 81 -5.09 -1.79 -6.18
N GLU A 82 -4.92 -0.50 -6.47
CA GLU A 82 -5.48 0.58 -5.65
C GLU A 82 -7.01 0.50 -5.56
N SER A 83 -7.68 0.22 -6.68
CA SER A 83 -9.13 0.04 -6.72
C SER A 83 -9.57 -1.15 -5.86
N LYS A 84 -8.89 -2.29 -5.97
CA LYS A 84 -9.17 -3.49 -5.14
C LYS A 84 -8.93 -3.24 -3.66
N VAL A 85 -7.84 -2.56 -3.30
CA VAL A 85 -7.52 -2.18 -1.91
C VAL A 85 -8.61 -1.27 -1.33
N ARG A 86 -9.02 -0.24 -2.08
CA ARG A 86 -10.11 0.65 -1.64
C ARG A 86 -11.43 -0.08 -1.48
N ALA A 87 -11.77 -1.00 -2.39
CA ALA A 87 -12.98 -1.81 -2.32
C ALA A 87 -12.98 -2.73 -1.09
N ALA A 88 -11.86 -3.43 -0.83
CA ALA A 88 -11.70 -4.28 0.33
C ALA A 88 -11.82 -3.50 1.66
N LEU A 89 -11.24 -2.30 1.74
CA LEU A 89 -11.38 -1.41 2.91
C LEU A 89 -12.81 -0.90 3.12
N GLN A 90 -13.61 -0.78 2.05
CA GLN A 90 -15.02 -0.43 2.17
C GLN A 90 -15.87 -1.61 2.67
N GLN A 91 -15.51 -2.85 2.33
CA GLN A 91 -16.21 -4.05 2.79
C GLN A 91 -15.92 -4.40 4.25
N GLN A 92 -14.78 -3.97 4.80
CA GLN A 92 -14.44 -4.13 6.23
C GLN A 92 -15.05 -3.05 7.14
N LYS A 93 -15.79 -2.07 6.60
CA LYS A 93 -16.52 -1.08 7.41
C LYS A 93 -17.82 -1.64 7.95
#